data_AF-A0AAW0LMB1-F1
#
_entry.id   AF-A0AAW0LMB1-F1
#
_cell.length_a   1.000
_cell.length_b   1.000
_cell.length_c   1.000
_cell.angle_alpha   90.00
_cell.angle_beta   90.00
_cell.angle_gamma   90.00
#
_symmetry.space_group_name_H-M   'P 1'
#
loop_
_entity.id
_entity.type
_entity.pdbx_description
1 polymer ?
#
loop_
_entity_poly.entity_id
_entity_poly.type
_entity_poly.pdbx_seq_one_letter_code
_entity_poly.pdbx_strand_id
1 'polypeptide(L)'
;MELSKKYYFVLISFFIILSSLGIESTKEETPRTGKHFVLIHGACLGAWSWYKLETLLKSSGHNVTALDLGASGINPLQLNDLQSSSDYFKPLRDFMEALPFHERVILVGHSYGGYAISQAMEYFPSKISVAVFATAYMPGPTLNYSTLNQMRVSQQGPQLDSHYTYDQGPNNPPTTFIFGPLYSASDLFPLSPIEDLTLATLLLRPLRLFSDEDLSKQLMLSTKKYGSVKRVFIIAEKDKAIKRDIQLWMIERNPPNDVVEIKGSDHMNQVINSIKLPFVSDLLSLHLDIEIQQGPLLDSHYTYDQGPNNPPTTFIFGPLYLASDVFQLSPIESFNLQGPLLDSHYTYDQGPNNPPTTLPVYLASDVFQLSPIEDLTLATLLLRPLRLFSDEDLSKQLMLSSENYGSVKQVYIISKKDKVARRDLQLWMIERNPPNDVVEIKGSDHMVMMSKPIELWAHLQGIAEKYSYPIF
;
A
#
# COMPACT_ATOMS: atom_id res chain seq x y z
N MET A 1 -32.79 55.28 41.46
CA MET A 1 -31.43 54.73 41.26
C MET A 1 -31.27 53.27 41.74
N GLU A 2 -32.37 52.58 42.10
CA GLU A 2 -32.36 51.14 42.42
C GLU A 2 -32.99 50.25 41.32
N LEU A 3 -33.80 50.81 40.42
CA LEU A 3 -34.35 50.05 39.29
C LEU A 3 -33.29 49.68 38.23
N SER A 4 -32.26 50.52 38.00
CA SER A 4 -31.25 50.23 36.97
C SER A 4 -30.24 49.13 37.37
N LYS A 5 -30.07 48.87 38.67
CA LYS A 5 -29.18 47.81 39.17
C LYS A 5 -29.78 46.41 39.03
N LYS A 6 -31.11 46.27 39.09
CA LYS A 6 -31.81 44.99 38.87
C LYS A 6 -31.76 44.53 37.41
N TYR A 7 -31.87 45.46 36.45
CA TYR A 7 -31.71 45.13 35.03
C TYR A 7 -30.27 44.76 34.67
N TYR A 8 -29.28 45.40 35.30
CA TYR A 8 -27.87 45.06 35.09
C TYR A 8 -27.52 43.66 35.61
N PHE A 9 -28.07 43.27 36.77
CA PHE A 9 -27.86 41.92 37.31
C PHE A 9 -28.54 40.84 36.47
N VAL A 10 -29.76 41.07 35.97
CA VAL A 10 -30.47 40.12 35.09
C VAL A 10 -29.76 39.98 33.73
N LEU A 11 -29.22 41.06 33.16
CA LEU A 11 -28.45 41.03 31.91
C LEU A 11 -27.11 40.30 32.05
N ILE A 12 -26.39 40.46 33.18
CA ILE A 12 -25.15 39.73 33.45
C ILE A 12 -25.43 38.24 33.68
N SER A 13 -26.51 37.88 34.39
CA SER A 13 -26.90 36.48 34.57
C SER A 13 -27.31 35.81 33.24
N PHE A 14 -27.94 36.55 32.32
CA PHE A 14 -28.29 36.04 30.99
C PHE A 14 -27.06 35.84 30.09
N PHE A 15 -26.07 36.73 30.19
CA PHE A 15 -24.78 36.58 29.48
C PHE A 15 -23.95 35.40 30.01
N ILE A 16 -23.97 35.15 31.33
CA ILE A 16 -23.26 34.01 31.93
C ILE A 16 -23.93 32.68 31.54
N ILE A 17 -25.27 32.63 31.43
CA ILE A 17 -26.01 31.45 30.97
C ILE A 17 -25.80 31.20 29.46
N LEU A 18 -25.68 32.23 28.63
CA LEU A 18 -25.31 32.05 27.21
C LEU A 18 -23.85 31.62 27.03
N SER A 19 -22.94 31.98 27.95
CA SER A 19 -21.55 31.49 27.92
C SER A 19 -21.38 30.07 28.46
N SER A 20 -22.34 29.54 29.22
CA SER A 20 -22.33 28.15 29.73
C SER A 20 -23.16 27.18 28.89
N LEU A 21 -24.00 27.69 27.99
CA LEU A 21 -24.52 26.94 26.85
C LEU A 21 -23.52 27.07 25.71
N GLY A 22 -22.46 26.26 25.77
CA GLY A 22 -21.62 25.99 24.62
C GLY A 22 -22.47 25.40 23.50
N ILE A 23 -23.04 26.26 22.67
CA ILE A 23 -23.42 25.88 21.32
C ILE A 23 -22.07 25.60 20.65
N GLU A 24 -21.66 24.34 20.68
CA GLU A 24 -20.70 23.81 19.72
C GLU A 24 -21.29 24.16 18.35
N SER A 25 -20.80 25.27 17.78
CA SER A 25 -20.83 25.48 16.36
C SER A 25 -20.13 24.24 15.80
N THR A 26 -20.90 23.27 15.32
CA THR A 26 -20.41 22.21 14.46
C THR A 26 -19.73 22.92 13.32
N LYS A 27 -18.39 23.04 13.40
CA LYS A 27 -17.58 23.42 12.26
C LYS A 27 -17.97 22.42 11.18
N GLU A 28 -18.65 22.90 10.13
CA GLU A 28 -18.75 22.13 8.90
C GLU A 28 -17.33 21.73 8.54
N GLU A 29 -17.03 20.44 8.67
CA GLU A 29 -15.85 19.87 8.06
C GLU A 29 -15.95 20.21 6.58
N THR A 30 -15.05 21.08 6.11
CA THR A 30 -14.82 21.29 4.68
C THR A 30 -14.73 19.91 4.03
N PRO A 31 -15.46 19.67 2.92
CA PRO A 31 -15.60 18.33 2.36
C PRO A 31 -14.22 17.74 2.07
N ARG A 32 -13.97 16.51 2.55
CA ARG A 32 -12.81 15.72 2.10
C ARG A 32 -12.90 15.61 0.58
N THR A 33 -12.06 16.34 -0.14
CA THR A 33 -12.08 16.35 -1.61
C THR A 33 -11.56 15.03 -2.18
N GLY A 34 -10.71 14.32 -1.44
CA GLY A 34 -10.19 13.01 -1.80
C GLY A 34 -11.21 11.87 -1.68
N LYS A 35 -11.16 10.94 -2.65
CA LYS A 35 -11.89 9.65 -2.58
C LYS A 35 -11.04 8.59 -1.89
N HIS A 36 -11.67 7.49 -1.47
CA HIS A 36 -11.00 6.33 -0.89
C HIS A 36 -10.99 5.17 -1.89
N PHE A 37 -9.81 4.82 -2.39
CA PHE A 37 -9.57 3.68 -3.26
C PHE A 37 -9.16 2.45 -2.47
N VAL A 38 -9.76 1.31 -2.78
CA VAL A 38 -9.41 0.02 -2.20
C VAL A 38 -8.94 -0.90 -3.32
N LEU A 39 -7.67 -1.29 -3.27
CA LEU A 39 -6.98 -1.97 -4.37
C LEU A 39 -6.79 -3.45 -4.04
N ILE A 40 -7.29 -4.32 -4.92
CA ILE A 40 -7.34 -5.77 -4.72
C ILE A 40 -6.58 -6.49 -5.82
N HIS A 41 -5.52 -7.17 -5.43
CA HIS A 41 -4.57 -7.83 -6.32
C HIS A 41 -5.14 -9.07 -7.02
N GLY A 42 -4.45 -9.51 -8.08
CA GLY A 42 -4.74 -10.74 -8.82
C GLY A 42 -4.16 -12.01 -8.18
N ALA A 43 -4.24 -13.12 -8.91
CA ALA A 43 -3.73 -14.41 -8.46
C ALA A 43 -2.23 -14.35 -8.16
N CYS A 44 -1.80 -15.03 -7.10
CA CYS A 44 -0.39 -15.13 -6.65
C CYS A 44 0.30 -13.82 -6.22
N LEU A 45 -0.34 -12.67 -6.43
CA LEU A 45 0.17 -11.35 -6.08
C LEU A 45 -0.16 -10.98 -4.63
N GLY A 46 0.15 -9.74 -4.25
CA GLY A 46 -0.24 -9.11 -3.00
C GLY A 46 -0.49 -7.61 -3.18
N ALA A 47 -0.79 -6.91 -2.10
CA ALA A 47 -0.95 -5.46 -2.03
C ALA A 47 0.24 -4.72 -2.66
N TRP A 48 1.46 -5.25 -2.49
CA TRP A 48 2.69 -4.74 -3.08
C TRP A 48 2.61 -4.49 -4.60
N SER A 49 1.76 -5.23 -5.33
CA SER A 49 1.60 -5.06 -6.79
C SER A 49 1.00 -3.72 -7.18
N TRP A 50 0.44 -2.98 -6.22
CA TRP A 50 -0.18 -1.68 -6.41
C TRP A 50 0.73 -0.50 -6.06
N TYR A 51 1.97 -0.74 -5.59
CA TYR A 51 2.80 0.31 -4.98
C TYR A 51 2.90 1.59 -5.82
N LYS A 52 3.14 1.50 -7.14
CA LYS A 52 3.20 2.67 -8.03
C LYS A 52 1.88 3.43 -8.12
N LEU A 53 0.76 2.72 -8.26
CA LEU A 53 -0.55 3.35 -8.38
C LEU A 53 -0.97 3.97 -7.03
N GLU A 54 -0.68 3.29 -5.93
CA GLU A 54 -0.92 3.79 -4.58
C GLU A 54 -0.15 5.09 -4.33
N THR A 55 1.14 5.15 -4.71
CA THR A 55 1.95 6.36 -4.65
C THR A 55 1.25 7.52 -5.37
N LEU A 56 0.85 7.32 -6.63
CA LEU A 56 0.21 8.38 -7.41
C LEU A 56 -1.11 8.86 -6.82
N LEU A 57 -1.98 7.92 -6.42
CA LEU A 57 -3.29 8.25 -5.88
C LEU A 57 -3.14 9.00 -4.55
N LYS A 58 -2.21 8.58 -3.68
CA LYS A 58 -1.88 9.30 -2.44
C LYS A 58 -1.31 10.69 -2.71
N SER A 59 -0.39 10.83 -3.66
CA SER A 59 0.14 12.14 -4.08
C SER A 59 -0.92 13.05 -4.69
N SER A 60 -2.02 12.49 -5.20
CA SER A 60 -3.18 13.24 -5.71
C SER A 60 -4.19 13.60 -4.62
N GLY A 61 -3.88 13.35 -3.34
CA GLY A 61 -4.74 13.67 -2.20
C GLY A 61 -5.87 12.66 -1.96
N HIS A 62 -5.78 11.46 -2.52
CA HIS A 62 -6.73 10.38 -2.25
C HIS A 62 -6.28 9.46 -1.11
N ASN A 63 -7.25 8.89 -0.40
CA ASN A 63 -6.99 7.80 0.52
C ASN A 63 -6.89 6.50 -0.28
N VAL A 64 -5.92 5.66 0.06
CA VAL A 64 -5.69 4.40 -0.64
C VAL A 64 -5.40 3.30 0.37
N THR A 65 -6.12 2.18 0.22
CA THR A 65 -5.87 0.95 0.96
C THR A 65 -5.64 -0.19 -0.04
N ALA A 66 -4.40 -0.64 -0.20
CA ALA A 66 -4.11 -1.90 -0.89
C ALA A 66 -4.18 -3.06 0.14
N LEU A 67 -4.95 -4.11 -0.18
CA LEU A 67 -5.18 -5.22 0.75
C LEU A 67 -4.55 -6.51 0.25
N ASP A 68 -3.90 -7.24 1.16
CA ASP A 68 -3.56 -8.65 0.96
C ASP A 68 -4.77 -9.54 1.25
N LEU A 69 -5.22 -10.30 0.25
CA LEU A 69 -6.19 -11.37 0.44
C LEU A 69 -5.58 -12.54 1.23
N GLY A 70 -6.41 -13.51 1.60
CA GLY A 70 -5.97 -14.64 2.42
C GLY A 70 -4.76 -15.35 1.80
N ALA A 71 -3.73 -15.59 2.62
CA ALA A 71 -2.46 -16.21 2.22
C ALA A 71 -1.73 -15.55 1.03
N SER A 72 -1.98 -14.26 0.78
CA SER A 72 -1.36 -13.47 -0.29
C SER A 72 -0.42 -12.41 0.29
N GLY A 73 0.53 -11.89 -0.51
CA GLY A 73 1.51 -10.89 -0.06
C GLY A 73 2.16 -11.19 1.29
N ILE A 74 2.04 -10.28 2.26
CA ILE A 74 2.56 -10.47 3.63
C ILE A 74 1.50 -11.00 4.62
N ASN A 75 0.30 -11.37 4.15
CA ASN A 75 -0.72 -11.99 4.99
C ASN A 75 -0.15 -13.25 5.70
N PRO A 76 -0.29 -13.36 7.03
CA PRO A 76 0.35 -14.42 7.79
C PRO A 76 -0.23 -15.83 7.53
N LEU A 77 -1.46 -15.92 7.03
CA LEU A 77 -2.09 -17.21 6.70
C LEU A 77 -1.25 -17.96 5.67
N GLN A 78 -1.11 -19.26 5.87
CA GLN A 78 -0.54 -20.19 4.90
C GLN A 78 -1.66 -20.84 4.08
N LEU A 79 -1.30 -21.43 2.94
CA LEU A 79 -2.29 -22.02 2.04
C LEU A 79 -3.06 -23.21 2.63
N ASN A 80 -2.47 -23.88 3.62
CA ASN A 80 -3.11 -24.97 4.34
C ASN A 80 -4.08 -24.49 5.42
N ASP A 81 -3.99 -23.22 5.82
CA ASP A 81 -4.90 -22.61 6.79
C ASP A 81 -6.22 -22.21 6.12
N LEU A 82 -6.22 -21.99 4.80
CA LEU A 82 -7.43 -21.67 4.03
C LEU A 82 -8.31 -22.91 3.87
N GLN A 83 -9.43 -22.96 4.60
CA GLN A 83 -10.40 -24.05 4.53
C GLN A 83 -11.38 -23.89 3.38
N SER A 84 -11.63 -22.65 2.94
CA SER A 84 -12.56 -22.33 1.84
C SER A 84 -12.16 -21.03 1.13
N SER A 85 -12.75 -20.78 -0.04
CA SER A 85 -12.61 -19.50 -0.75
C SER A 85 -13.18 -18.31 0.04
N SER A 86 -14.05 -18.55 1.03
CA SER A 86 -14.49 -17.51 1.97
C SER A 86 -13.34 -16.95 2.80
N ASP A 87 -12.35 -17.79 3.16
CA ASP A 87 -11.16 -17.39 3.91
C ASP A 87 -10.23 -16.53 3.04
N TYR A 88 -10.15 -16.87 1.75
CA TYR A 88 -9.40 -16.07 0.77
C TYR A 88 -9.97 -14.66 0.63
N PHE A 89 -11.31 -14.51 0.54
CA PHE A 89 -11.97 -13.21 0.42
C PHE A 89 -12.17 -12.48 1.75
N LYS A 90 -11.93 -13.14 2.88
CA LYS A 90 -12.20 -12.61 4.22
C LYS A 90 -11.55 -11.24 4.49
N PRO A 91 -10.28 -10.97 4.13
CA PRO A 91 -9.67 -9.67 4.43
C PRO A 91 -10.43 -8.48 3.82
N LEU A 92 -10.89 -8.60 2.56
CA LEU A 92 -11.71 -7.55 1.94
C LEU A 92 -13.08 -7.45 2.60
N ARG A 93 -13.72 -8.58 2.93
CA ARG A 93 -15.02 -8.59 3.60
C ARG A 93 -14.95 -7.89 4.97
N ASP A 94 -13.96 -8.25 5.79
CA ASP A 94 -13.74 -7.64 7.10
C ASP A 94 -13.49 -6.13 6.98
N PHE A 95 -12.66 -5.71 6.03
CA PHE A 95 -12.42 -4.30 5.75
C PHE A 95 -13.73 -3.56 5.40
N MET A 96 -14.53 -4.12 4.48
CA MET A 96 -15.79 -3.52 4.07
C MET A 96 -16.82 -3.48 5.21
N GLU A 97 -16.84 -4.48 6.10
CA GLU A 97 -17.68 -4.48 7.30
C GLU A 97 -17.29 -3.35 8.25
N ALA A 98 -15.99 -3.14 8.47
CA ALA A 98 -15.44 -2.15 9.38
C ALA A 98 -15.61 -0.69 8.91
N LEU A 99 -15.83 -0.45 7.61
CA LEU A 99 -16.04 0.91 7.09
C LEU A 99 -17.23 1.61 7.79
N PRO A 100 -17.10 2.90 8.15
CA PRO A 100 -18.20 3.70 8.68
C PRO A 100 -19.42 3.67 7.77
N PHE A 101 -20.63 3.77 8.36
CA PHE A 101 -21.89 3.64 7.62
C PHE A 101 -22.05 4.64 6.47
N HIS A 102 -21.47 5.84 6.60
CA HIS A 102 -21.56 6.90 5.60
C HIS A 102 -20.38 6.91 4.61
N GLU A 103 -19.38 6.06 4.80
CA GLU A 103 -18.21 6.02 3.94
C GLU A 103 -18.47 5.11 2.73
N ARG A 104 -18.14 5.61 1.53
CA ARG A 104 -18.17 4.84 0.29
C ARG A 104 -16.81 4.83 -0.36
N VAL A 105 -16.39 3.64 -0.77
CA VAL A 105 -15.08 3.41 -1.41
C VAL A 105 -15.22 3.20 -2.92
N ILE A 106 -14.11 3.36 -3.64
CA ILE A 106 -13.93 2.91 -5.01
C ILE A 106 -13.17 1.59 -4.93
N LEU A 107 -13.81 0.48 -5.32
CA LEU A 107 -13.15 -0.82 -5.37
C LEU A 107 -12.44 -0.98 -6.71
N VAL A 108 -11.18 -1.39 -6.69
CA VAL A 108 -10.41 -1.72 -7.91
C VAL A 108 -9.89 -3.15 -7.77
N GLY A 109 -10.35 -4.05 -8.63
CA GLY A 109 -9.93 -5.44 -8.65
C GLY A 109 -9.16 -5.74 -9.92
N HIS A 110 -7.94 -6.28 -9.77
CA HIS A 110 -7.11 -6.72 -10.88
C HIS A 110 -7.24 -8.23 -11.10
N SER A 111 -7.34 -8.68 -12.36
CA SER A 111 -7.30 -10.10 -12.70
C SER A 111 -8.24 -10.96 -11.83
N TYR A 112 -7.71 -11.90 -11.05
CA TYR A 112 -8.46 -12.74 -10.10
C TYR A 112 -9.16 -11.95 -8.97
N GLY A 113 -8.65 -10.77 -8.61
CA GLY A 113 -9.25 -9.85 -7.65
C GLY A 113 -10.64 -9.35 -8.06
N GLY A 114 -10.98 -9.47 -9.35
CA GLY A 114 -12.35 -9.25 -9.86
C GLY A 114 -13.41 -10.10 -9.15
N TYR A 115 -13.08 -11.33 -8.75
CA TYR A 115 -13.97 -12.19 -7.97
C TYR A 115 -14.22 -11.63 -6.56
N ALA A 116 -13.16 -11.16 -5.89
CA ALA A 116 -13.25 -10.61 -4.54
C ALA A 116 -14.11 -9.33 -4.51
N ILE A 117 -13.90 -8.39 -5.45
CA ILE A 117 -14.71 -7.17 -5.50
C ILE A 117 -16.16 -7.48 -5.89
N SER A 118 -16.42 -8.50 -6.71
CA SER A 118 -17.78 -8.92 -7.07
C SER A 118 -18.54 -9.46 -5.86
N GLN A 119 -17.88 -10.25 -5.01
CA GLN A 119 -18.46 -10.68 -3.74
C GLN A 119 -18.74 -9.48 -2.82
N ALA A 120 -17.80 -8.54 -2.71
CA ALA A 120 -17.99 -7.33 -1.91
C ALA A 120 -19.16 -6.47 -2.41
N MET A 121 -19.38 -6.39 -3.71
CA MET A 121 -20.55 -5.71 -4.31
C MET A 121 -21.88 -6.38 -3.94
N GLU A 122 -21.91 -7.71 -3.83
CA GLU A 122 -23.11 -8.43 -3.40
C GLU A 122 -23.41 -8.21 -1.91
N TYR A 123 -22.38 -8.16 -1.05
CA TYR A 123 -22.58 -8.00 0.40
C TYR A 123 -22.74 -6.54 0.83
N PHE A 124 -22.01 -5.60 0.23
CA PHE A 124 -21.91 -4.20 0.69
C PHE A 124 -22.20 -3.16 -0.41
N PRO A 125 -23.26 -3.31 -1.22
CA PRO A 125 -23.51 -2.40 -2.35
C PRO A 125 -23.64 -0.93 -1.94
N SER A 126 -24.17 -0.65 -0.74
CA SER A 126 -24.32 0.72 -0.23
C SER A 126 -22.99 1.41 0.13
N LYS A 127 -21.93 0.63 0.43
CA LYS A 127 -20.60 1.13 0.78
C LYS A 127 -19.67 1.29 -0.43
N ILE A 128 -20.15 1.00 -1.64
CA ILE A 128 -19.32 1.04 -2.86
C ILE A 128 -19.86 2.11 -3.78
N SER A 129 -19.03 3.08 -4.14
CA SER A 129 -19.36 4.15 -5.07
C SER A 129 -19.30 3.67 -6.52
N VAL A 130 -18.19 3.01 -6.87
CA VAL A 130 -17.89 2.42 -8.18
C VAL A 130 -17.00 1.19 -7.96
N ALA A 131 -17.21 0.15 -8.78
CA ALA A 131 -16.31 -1.01 -8.88
C ALA A 131 -15.59 -0.99 -10.24
N VAL A 132 -14.26 -1.06 -10.21
CA VAL A 132 -13.38 -1.01 -11.37
C VAL A 132 -12.72 -2.38 -11.57
N PHE A 133 -12.95 -2.98 -12.72
CA PHE A 133 -12.39 -4.28 -13.12
C PHE A 133 -11.19 -4.03 -14.04
N ALA A 134 -9.97 -4.09 -13.50
CA ALA A 134 -8.74 -3.87 -14.24
C ALA A 134 -8.20 -5.18 -14.81
N THR A 135 -8.40 -5.40 -16.12
CA THR A 135 -8.04 -6.66 -16.80
C THR A 135 -8.58 -7.89 -16.04
N ALA A 136 -9.75 -7.74 -15.40
CA ALA A 136 -10.19 -8.66 -14.35
C ALA A 136 -11.30 -9.61 -14.81
N TYR A 137 -11.43 -10.74 -14.10
CA TYR A 137 -12.62 -11.58 -14.24
C TYR A 137 -13.84 -10.84 -13.67
N MET A 138 -14.88 -10.66 -14.49
CA MET A 138 -16.09 -9.92 -14.12
C MET A 138 -17.33 -10.85 -14.17
N PRO A 139 -17.56 -11.68 -13.14
CA PRO A 139 -18.79 -12.48 -13.04
C PRO A 139 -20.01 -11.58 -12.90
N GLY A 140 -21.17 -12.12 -13.25
CA GLY A 140 -22.45 -11.43 -13.09
C GLY A 140 -23.60 -12.41 -12.86
N PRO A 141 -24.81 -11.91 -12.62
CA PRO A 141 -25.99 -12.75 -12.37
C PRO A 141 -26.28 -13.76 -13.49
N THR A 142 -25.95 -13.41 -14.74
CA THR A 142 -26.10 -14.26 -15.94
C THR A 142 -24.81 -14.94 -16.36
N LEU A 143 -23.66 -14.39 -15.98
CA LEU A 143 -22.33 -14.88 -16.29
C LEU A 143 -21.69 -15.41 -14.99
N ASN A 144 -22.11 -16.60 -14.57
CA ASN A 144 -21.68 -17.20 -13.31
C ASN A 144 -20.20 -17.66 -13.36
N TYR A 145 -19.67 -17.98 -12.18
CA TYR A 145 -18.29 -18.44 -12.03
C TYR A 145 -17.96 -19.66 -12.90
N SER A 146 -18.81 -20.69 -12.94
CA SER A 146 -18.51 -21.91 -13.68
C SER A 146 -18.40 -21.66 -15.19
N THR A 147 -19.25 -20.80 -15.75
CA THR A 147 -19.19 -20.41 -17.17
C THR A 147 -17.90 -19.65 -17.47
N LEU A 148 -17.51 -18.73 -16.59
CA LEU A 148 -16.23 -18.01 -16.71
C LEU A 148 -15.03 -18.95 -16.60
N ASN A 149 -15.07 -19.88 -15.65
CA ASN A 149 -14.00 -20.85 -15.44
C ASN A 149 -13.84 -21.79 -16.65
N GLN A 150 -14.95 -22.27 -17.23
CA GLN A 150 -14.94 -23.05 -18.46
C GLN A 150 -14.35 -22.27 -19.64
N MET A 151 -14.77 -21.01 -19.83
CA MET A 151 -14.21 -20.15 -20.87
C MET A 151 -12.70 -19.96 -20.68
N ARG A 152 -12.27 -19.65 -19.45
CA ARG A 152 -10.85 -19.50 -19.07
C ARG A 152 -10.06 -20.75 -19.42
N VAL A 153 -10.51 -21.93 -19.01
CA VAL A 153 -9.84 -23.22 -19.29
C VAL A 153 -9.80 -23.49 -20.79
N SER A 154 -10.89 -23.21 -21.52
CA SER A 154 -10.97 -23.47 -22.97
C SER A 154 -10.02 -22.60 -23.80
N GLN A 155 -9.72 -21.38 -23.32
CA GLN A 155 -8.85 -20.42 -24.00
C GLN A 155 -7.44 -20.37 -23.40
N GLN A 156 -7.15 -21.23 -22.42
CA GLN A 156 -5.89 -21.25 -21.70
C GLN A 156 -4.75 -21.62 -22.65
N GLY A 157 -3.80 -20.72 -22.81
CA GLY A 157 -2.56 -20.97 -23.56
C GLY A 157 -1.55 -21.81 -22.79
N PRO A 158 -0.37 -22.06 -23.39
CA PRO A 158 0.75 -22.70 -22.70
C PRO A 158 1.07 -22.00 -21.38
N GLN A 159 1.21 -22.76 -20.30
CA GLN A 159 1.52 -22.22 -18.96
C GLN A 159 3.03 -22.07 -18.71
N LEU A 160 3.84 -22.42 -19.71
CA LEU A 160 5.31 -22.44 -19.66
C LEU A 160 5.82 -23.17 -18.42
N ASP A 161 6.49 -22.46 -17.51
CA ASP A 161 7.08 -22.96 -16.27
C ASP A 161 6.19 -22.72 -15.04
N SER A 162 4.93 -22.31 -15.23
CA SER A 162 3.98 -22.21 -14.12
C SER A 162 3.65 -23.59 -13.56
N HIS A 163 3.51 -23.65 -12.24
CA HIS A 163 3.43 -24.91 -11.51
C HIS A 163 2.08 -25.08 -10.84
N TYR A 164 1.51 -26.28 -11.00
CA TYR A 164 0.35 -26.75 -10.27
C TYR A 164 0.78 -27.84 -9.28
N THR A 165 0.34 -27.73 -8.04
CA THR A 165 0.55 -28.78 -7.02
C THR A 165 -0.70 -29.61 -6.87
N TYR A 166 -0.52 -30.90 -6.55
CA TYR A 166 -1.58 -31.89 -6.42
C TYR A 166 -1.47 -32.59 -5.07
N ASP A 167 -1.75 -31.88 -3.96
CA ASP A 167 -1.54 -32.42 -2.61
C ASP A 167 -2.40 -33.66 -2.31
N GLN A 168 -3.51 -33.81 -3.03
CA GLN A 168 -4.39 -34.99 -2.95
C GLN A 168 -3.99 -36.11 -3.93
N GLY A 169 -2.84 -35.99 -4.59
CA GLY A 169 -2.33 -36.94 -5.58
C GLY A 169 -2.62 -36.54 -7.04
N PRO A 170 -1.85 -37.07 -8.01
CA PRO A 170 -1.81 -36.57 -9.38
C PRO A 170 -3.08 -36.81 -10.21
N ASN A 171 -3.98 -37.69 -9.76
CA ASN A 171 -5.26 -37.97 -10.41
C ASN A 171 -6.40 -37.08 -9.90
N ASN A 172 -6.13 -36.23 -8.90
CA ASN A 172 -7.09 -35.27 -8.37
C ASN A 172 -6.89 -33.88 -9.00
N PRO A 173 -7.87 -32.98 -8.89
CA PRO A 173 -7.68 -31.59 -9.31
C PRO A 173 -6.49 -30.93 -8.59
N PRO A 174 -5.80 -29.97 -9.23
CA PRO A 174 -4.71 -29.25 -8.59
C PRO A 174 -5.21 -28.47 -7.37
N THR A 175 -4.41 -28.47 -6.31
CA THR A 175 -4.70 -27.81 -5.03
C THR A 175 -4.13 -26.41 -4.96
N THR A 176 -2.99 -26.16 -5.62
CA THR A 176 -2.40 -24.82 -5.69
C THR A 176 -1.84 -24.54 -7.08
N PHE A 177 -1.65 -23.25 -7.36
CA PHE A 177 -1.06 -22.76 -8.59
C PHE A 177 -0.10 -21.60 -8.30
N ILE A 178 1.04 -21.56 -8.99
CA ILE A 178 1.95 -20.42 -8.95
C ILE A 178 2.46 -20.11 -10.37
N PHE A 179 2.52 -18.84 -10.72
CA PHE A 179 3.13 -18.40 -11.96
C PHE A 179 4.63 -18.66 -11.95
N GLY A 180 5.13 -19.23 -13.05
CA GLY A 180 6.56 -19.41 -13.26
C GLY A 180 7.23 -18.12 -13.78
N PRO A 181 8.54 -17.94 -13.58
CA PRO A 181 9.28 -16.79 -14.11
C PRO A 181 9.18 -16.60 -15.63
N LEU A 182 9.22 -17.66 -16.44
CA LEU A 182 9.11 -17.56 -17.90
C LEU A 182 7.70 -17.16 -18.32
N TYR A 183 6.66 -17.73 -17.70
CA TYR A 183 5.28 -17.30 -17.91
C TYR A 183 5.09 -15.84 -17.51
N SER A 184 5.61 -15.45 -16.35
CA SER A 184 5.53 -14.07 -15.86
C SER A 184 6.16 -13.09 -16.85
N ALA A 185 7.36 -13.39 -17.36
CA ALA A 185 8.04 -12.56 -18.35
C ALA A 185 7.30 -12.48 -19.69
N SER A 186 6.74 -13.60 -20.16
CA SER A 186 6.15 -13.71 -21.49
C SER A 186 4.73 -13.14 -21.56
N ASP A 187 3.91 -13.39 -20.53
CA ASP A 187 2.46 -13.26 -20.60
C ASP A 187 1.88 -12.27 -19.58
N LEU A 188 2.56 -12.03 -18.45
CA LEU A 188 2.12 -11.06 -17.43
C LEU A 188 2.83 -9.70 -17.58
N PHE A 189 4.16 -9.69 -17.66
CA PHE A 189 5.02 -8.51 -17.67
C PHE A 189 5.75 -8.23 -19.01
N PRO A 190 5.27 -8.62 -20.21
CA PRO A 190 6.05 -8.47 -21.44
C PRO A 190 6.34 -7.01 -21.83
N LEU A 191 5.60 -6.04 -21.28
CA LEU A 191 5.76 -4.61 -21.55
C LEU A 191 6.11 -3.80 -20.28
N SER A 192 6.35 -4.50 -19.17
CA SER A 192 6.71 -3.90 -17.90
C SER A 192 8.23 -3.76 -17.76
N PRO A 193 8.74 -2.81 -16.95
CA PRO A 193 10.15 -2.74 -16.58
C PRO A 193 10.65 -4.06 -15.97
N ILE A 194 11.92 -4.38 -16.20
CA ILE A 194 12.52 -5.64 -15.75
C ILE A 194 12.62 -5.72 -14.22
N GLU A 195 12.70 -4.57 -13.56
CA GLU A 195 12.71 -4.42 -12.11
C GLU A 195 11.38 -4.91 -11.51
N ASP A 196 10.25 -4.68 -12.18
CA ASP A 196 8.94 -5.14 -11.71
C ASP A 196 8.76 -6.65 -11.90
N LEU A 197 9.28 -7.20 -13.00
CA LEU A 197 9.34 -8.66 -13.16
C LEU A 197 10.22 -9.28 -12.05
N THR A 198 11.37 -8.67 -11.76
CA THR A 198 12.27 -9.12 -10.69
C THR A 198 11.57 -9.08 -9.33
N LEU A 199 10.90 -7.97 -9.01
CA LEU A 199 10.09 -7.83 -7.80
C LEU A 199 9.01 -8.93 -7.72
N ALA A 200 8.30 -9.20 -8.82
CA ALA A 200 7.30 -10.26 -8.85
C ALA A 200 7.91 -11.63 -8.57
N THR A 201 9.04 -11.98 -9.18
CA THR A 201 9.70 -13.28 -8.91
C THR A 201 10.12 -13.48 -7.46
N LEU A 202 10.32 -12.39 -6.70
CA LEU A 202 10.67 -12.43 -5.27
C LEU A 202 9.45 -12.52 -4.36
N LEU A 203 8.28 -12.06 -4.81
CA LEU A 203 7.10 -11.83 -3.94
C LEU A 203 5.88 -12.67 -4.29
N LEU A 204 5.85 -13.33 -5.45
CA LEU A 204 4.75 -14.23 -5.81
C LEU A 204 4.62 -15.35 -4.77
N ARG A 205 3.38 -15.61 -4.34
CA ARG A 205 3.00 -16.73 -3.48
C ARG A 205 2.03 -17.64 -4.22
N PRO A 206 2.00 -18.96 -3.96
CA PRO A 206 1.04 -19.81 -4.64
C PRO A 206 -0.40 -19.44 -4.25
N LEU A 207 -1.32 -19.50 -5.21
CA LEU A 207 -2.76 -19.38 -5.02
C LEU A 207 -3.36 -20.73 -4.62
N ARG A 208 -4.24 -20.75 -3.62
CA ARG A 208 -5.07 -21.93 -3.31
C ARG A 208 -6.19 -22.05 -4.34
N LEU A 209 -6.31 -23.21 -4.98
CA LEU A 209 -7.41 -23.52 -5.88
C LEU A 209 -8.53 -24.21 -5.10
N PHE A 210 -9.72 -23.62 -5.16
CA PHE A 210 -10.93 -24.16 -4.54
C PHE A 210 -11.81 -24.84 -5.59
N SER A 211 -12.74 -25.67 -5.15
CA SER A 211 -13.68 -26.33 -6.07
C SER A 211 -14.61 -25.32 -6.72
N ASP A 212 -15.10 -25.65 -7.91
CA ASP A 212 -16.10 -24.84 -8.62
C ASP A 212 -17.37 -24.64 -7.79
N GLU A 213 -17.75 -25.63 -6.99
CA GLU A 213 -18.89 -25.53 -6.07
C GLU A 213 -18.65 -24.47 -4.97
N ASP A 214 -17.47 -24.48 -4.36
CA ASP A 214 -17.12 -23.54 -3.29
C ASP A 214 -17.08 -22.10 -3.82
N LEU A 215 -16.42 -21.86 -4.95
CA LEU A 215 -16.38 -20.52 -5.57
C LEU A 215 -17.75 -20.07 -6.09
N SER A 216 -18.57 -20.99 -6.63
CA SER A 216 -19.93 -20.66 -7.07
C SER A 216 -20.82 -20.24 -5.91
N LYS A 217 -20.68 -20.86 -4.73
CA LYS A 217 -21.40 -20.44 -3.51
C LYS A 217 -21.00 -19.02 -3.08
N GLN A 218 -19.71 -18.69 -3.17
CA GLN A 218 -19.20 -17.36 -2.83
C GLN A 218 -19.60 -16.26 -3.83
N LEU A 219 -19.93 -16.64 -5.07
CA LEU A 219 -20.19 -15.73 -6.19
C LEU A 219 -21.64 -15.85 -6.70
N MET A 220 -22.60 -16.01 -5.79
CA MET A 220 -24.02 -15.92 -6.10
C MET A 220 -24.45 -14.45 -6.21
N LEU A 221 -24.28 -13.87 -7.40
CA LEU A 221 -24.49 -12.44 -7.65
C LEU A 221 -25.93 -12.13 -8.08
N SER A 222 -26.52 -11.09 -7.50
CA SER A 222 -27.89 -10.68 -7.79
C SER A 222 -27.96 -9.35 -8.55
N THR A 223 -28.97 -9.20 -9.41
CA THR A 223 -29.23 -7.92 -10.09
C THR A 223 -29.55 -6.80 -9.08
N LYS A 224 -30.15 -7.15 -7.93
CA LYS A 224 -30.57 -6.18 -6.91
C LYS A 224 -29.39 -5.61 -6.11
N LYS A 225 -28.37 -6.42 -5.78
CA LYS A 225 -27.23 -5.97 -4.97
C LYS A 225 -26.02 -5.71 -5.84
N TYR A 226 -25.34 -6.76 -6.34
CA TYR A 226 -24.21 -6.61 -7.28
C TYR A 226 -24.57 -5.69 -8.46
N GLY A 227 -25.74 -5.91 -9.08
CA GLY A 227 -26.17 -5.14 -10.24
C GLY A 227 -26.45 -3.66 -9.96
N SER A 228 -26.66 -3.26 -8.70
CA SER A 228 -26.90 -1.86 -8.31
C SER A 228 -25.62 -1.01 -8.24
N VAL A 229 -24.46 -1.65 -8.16
CA VAL A 229 -23.17 -0.95 -8.10
C VAL A 229 -22.72 -0.60 -9.52
N LYS A 230 -22.30 0.65 -9.72
CA LYS A 230 -21.72 1.10 -10.99
C LYS A 230 -20.41 0.36 -11.28
N ARG A 231 -20.28 -0.20 -12.48
CA ARG A 231 -19.10 -0.96 -12.91
C ARG A 231 -18.35 -0.25 -14.03
N VAL A 232 -17.03 -0.20 -13.93
CA VAL A 232 -16.13 0.24 -15.00
C VAL A 232 -15.23 -0.93 -15.33
N PHE A 233 -15.05 -1.25 -16.62
CA PHE A 233 -14.10 -2.25 -17.06
C PHE A 233 -12.91 -1.59 -17.75
N ILE A 234 -11.69 -1.92 -17.34
CA ILE A 234 -10.46 -1.45 -17.98
C ILE A 234 -9.86 -2.59 -18.79
N ILE A 235 -9.81 -2.39 -20.11
CA ILE A 235 -9.17 -3.28 -21.06
C ILE A 235 -7.68 -2.96 -21.13
N ALA A 236 -6.86 -4.00 -21.06
CA ALA A 236 -5.45 -3.93 -21.46
C ALA A 236 -5.26 -4.44 -22.89
N GLU A 237 -4.80 -3.58 -23.79
CA GLU A 237 -4.78 -3.86 -25.24
C GLU A 237 -3.90 -5.06 -25.61
N LYS A 238 -2.75 -5.21 -24.95
CA LYS A 238 -1.74 -6.24 -25.26
C LYS A 238 -1.67 -7.33 -24.20
N ASP A 239 -2.73 -7.47 -23.40
CA ASP A 239 -2.85 -8.54 -22.41
C ASP A 239 -2.79 -9.92 -23.08
N LYS A 240 -1.87 -10.77 -22.63
CA LYS A 240 -1.71 -12.14 -23.11
C LYS A 240 -2.28 -13.18 -22.14
N ALA A 241 -2.44 -12.83 -20.86
CA ALA A 241 -2.97 -13.72 -19.83
C ALA A 241 -4.50 -13.75 -19.86
N ILE A 242 -5.16 -12.60 -19.94
CA ILE A 242 -6.60 -12.48 -20.23
C ILE A 242 -6.73 -11.74 -21.54
N LYS A 243 -6.68 -12.50 -22.64
CA LYS A 243 -6.67 -11.95 -24.00
C LYS A 243 -7.85 -11.02 -24.26
N ARG A 244 -7.64 -10.03 -25.12
CA ARG A 244 -8.61 -8.97 -25.43
C ARG A 244 -9.97 -9.50 -25.87
N ASP A 245 -10.02 -10.59 -26.63
CA ASP A 245 -11.26 -11.25 -27.04
C ASP A 245 -12.06 -11.80 -25.85
N ILE A 246 -11.38 -12.37 -24.85
CA ILE A 246 -12.00 -12.81 -23.59
C ILE A 246 -12.52 -11.61 -22.80
N GLN A 247 -11.75 -10.52 -22.71
CA GLN A 247 -12.18 -9.30 -22.03
C GLN A 247 -13.46 -8.73 -22.68
N LEU A 248 -13.49 -8.61 -24.01
CA LEU A 248 -14.65 -8.14 -24.76
C LEU A 248 -15.85 -9.09 -24.61
N TRP A 249 -15.61 -10.40 -24.62
CA TRP A 249 -16.66 -11.40 -24.40
C TRP A 249 -17.30 -11.27 -23.00
N MET A 250 -16.51 -10.99 -21.96
CA MET A 250 -17.05 -10.72 -20.61
C MET A 250 -17.89 -9.44 -20.59
N ILE A 251 -17.42 -8.38 -21.23
CA ILE A 251 -18.14 -7.09 -21.34
C ILE A 251 -19.47 -7.29 -22.07
N GLU A 252 -19.51 -8.06 -23.16
CA GLU A 252 -20.74 -8.34 -23.90
C GLU A 252 -21.76 -9.12 -23.04
N ARG A 253 -21.29 -10.12 -22.29
CA ARG A 253 -22.14 -11.03 -21.50
C ARG A 253 -22.59 -10.45 -20.16
N ASN A 254 -21.82 -9.52 -19.60
CA ASN A 254 -22.11 -8.81 -18.35
C ASN A 254 -21.75 -7.32 -18.50
N PRO A 255 -22.58 -6.52 -19.21
CA PRO A 255 -22.23 -5.13 -19.54
C PRO A 255 -21.93 -4.27 -18.31
N PRO A 256 -20.75 -3.61 -18.25
CA PRO A 256 -20.46 -2.57 -17.27
C PRO A 256 -21.12 -1.24 -17.67
N ASN A 257 -21.06 -0.25 -16.78
CA ASN A 257 -21.55 1.10 -17.07
C ASN A 257 -20.59 1.89 -17.96
N ASP A 258 -19.30 1.56 -17.90
CA ASP A 258 -18.26 2.20 -18.73
C ASP A 258 -17.15 1.20 -19.06
N VAL A 259 -16.46 1.44 -20.18
CA VAL A 259 -15.34 0.65 -20.68
C VAL A 259 -14.22 1.57 -21.12
N VAL A 260 -13.04 1.38 -20.53
CA VAL A 260 -11.84 2.15 -20.86
C VAL A 260 -10.81 1.19 -21.43
N GLU A 261 -10.15 1.54 -22.53
CA GLU A 261 -9.05 0.74 -23.09
C GLU A 261 -7.73 1.48 -22.91
N ILE A 262 -6.76 0.83 -22.26
CA ILE A 262 -5.39 1.35 -22.13
C ILE A 262 -4.56 0.76 -23.26
N LYS A 263 -4.09 1.63 -24.16
CA LYS A 263 -3.27 1.22 -25.29
C LYS A 263 -1.86 0.87 -24.86
N GLY A 264 -1.30 -0.17 -25.46
CA GLY A 264 0.06 -0.64 -25.19
C GLY A 264 0.30 -1.15 -23.77
N SER A 265 -0.75 -1.49 -23.01
CA SER A 265 -0.61 -2.14 -21.70
C SER A 265 -0.65 -3.66 -21.81
N ASP A 266 0.18 -4.32 -20.99
CA ASP A 266 0.12 -5.76 -20.74
C ASP A 266 -0.86 -6.07 -19.59
N HIS A 267 -0.82 -7.30 -19.07
CA HIS A 267 -1.71 -7.73 -17.99
C HIS A 267 -1.49 -6.94 -16.70
N MET A 268 -0.28 -6.42 -16.48
CA MET A 268 0.13 -5.67 -15.29
C MET A 268 -0.02 -4.16 -15.54
N ASN A 269 -1.23 -3.76 -15.94
CA ASN A 269 -1.56 -2.37 -16.29
C ASN A 269 -1.37 -1.37 -15.13
N GLN A 270 -1.33 -1.84 -13.89
CA GLN A 270 -1.00 -1.08 -12.69
C GLN A 270 0.50 -0.76 -12.55
N VAL A 271 1.34 -1.43 -13.34
CA VAL A 271 2.80 -1.30 -13.36
C VAL A 271 3.28 -0.39 -14.50
N ILE A 272 2.52 -0.28 -15.59
CA ILE A 272 2.89 0.48 -16.79
C ILE A 272 2.52 1.97 -16.67
N ASN A 273 3.53 2.84 -16.78
CA ASN A 273 3.42 4.28 -16.97
C ASN A 273 2.25 4.92 -16.19
N SER A 274 2.36 4.87 -14.87
CA SER A 274 1.71 5.76 -13.91
C SER A 274 1.58 7.22 -14.43
N ILE A 275 2.55 7.69 -15.23
CA ILE A 275 2.60 9.04 -15.83
C ILE A 275 1.55 9.26 -16.96
N LYS A 276 0.93 8.22 -17.52
CA LYS A 276 -0.06 8.31 -18.62
C LYS A 276 -1.47 7.85 -18.24
N LEU A 277 -1.83 7.89 -16.97
CA LEU A 277 -3.22 7.78 -16.50
C LEU A 277 -3.79 9.16 -16.13
N PRO A 278 -3.94 10.14 -17.05
CA PRO A 278 -4.65 11.38 -16.74
C PRO A 278 -6.15 11.16 -16.44
N PHE A 279 -6.66 9.94 -16.63
CA PHE A 279 -8.09 9.68 -16.69
C PHE A 279 -8.76 9.26 -15.38
N VAL A 280 -8.00 8.89 -14.33
CA VAL A 280 -8.64 8.61 -13.03
C VAL A 280 -9.17 9.90 -12.40
N SER A 281 -8.51 11.04 -12.62
CA SER A 281 -9.07 12.35 -12.23
C SER A 281 -10.20 12.80 -13.14
N ASP A 282 -10.15 12.51 -14.45
CA ASP A 282 -11.21 12.92 -15.39
C ASP A 282 -12.51 12.13 -15.24
N LEU A 283 -12.46 10.89 -14.74
CA LEU A 283 -13.66 10.15 -14.30
C LEU A 283 -14.36 10.83 -13.10
N LEU A 284 -13.66 11.70 -12.36
CA LEU A 284 -14.16 12.38 -11.17
C LEU A 284 -14.69 13.80 -11.45
N SER A 285 -14.35 14.42 -12.59
CA SER A 285 -14.72 15.80 -12.94
C SER A 285 -16.17 15.97 -13.43
N LEU A 286 -16.99 14.91 -13.39
CA LEU A 286 -18.37 14.96 -13.86
C LEU A 286 -19.35 15.70 -12.95
N HIS A 287 -18.97 16.21 -11.77
CA HIS A 287 -19.81 17.08 -10.91
C HIS A 287 -18.94 17.94 -9.98
N LEU A 288 -18.76 19.24 -10.25
CA LEU A 288 -18.78 20.37 -9.28
C LEU A 288 -18.16 21.66 -9.87
N ASP A 289 -18.98 22.70 -10.01
CA ASP A 289 -18.57 24.11 -10.15
C ASP A 289 -18.17 24.66 -8.76
N ILE A 290 -17.03 25.37 -8.63
CA ILE A 290 -16.65 26.08 -7.40
C ILE A 290 -16.05 27.46 -7.74
N GLU A 291 -16.65 28.52 -7.18
CA GLU A 291 -16.05 29.86 -7.02
C GLU A 291 -15.35 29.97 -5.65
N ILE A 292 -14.16 30.59 -5.60
CA ILE A 292 -13.37 30.81 -4.37
C ILE A 292 -13.27 32.31 -4.07
N GLN A 293 -13.60 32.72 -2.84
CA GLN A 293 -13.21 34.00 -2.24
C GLN A 293 -12.21 33.79 -1.10
N GLN A 294 -11.21 34.68 -1.02
CA GLN A 294 -10.11 34.66 -0.05
C GLN A 294 -10.43 35.45 1.24
N GLY A 295 -9.98 34.97 2.40
CA GLY A 295 -9.97 35.68 3.69
C GLY A 295 -8.79 35.25 4.58
N PRO A 296 -8.39 36.04 5.61
CA PRO A 296 -7.02 36.04 6.14
C PRO A 296 -6.78 35.20 7.43
N LEU A 297 -5.49 34.95 7.69
CA LEU A 297 -4.87 34.10 8.73
C LEU A 297 -4.93 34.66 10.17
N LEU A 298 -5.01 33.77 11.18
CA LEU A 298 -4.83 34.06 12.62
C LEU A 298 -4.00 32.95 13.32
N ASP A 299 -3.15 33.37 14.28
CA ASP A 299 -2.07 32.61 14.95
C ASP A 299 -2.51 31.59 16.02
N SER A 300 -1.63 30.61 16.33
CA SER A 300 -1.77 29.58 17.36
C SER A 300 -1.11 29.96 18.71
N HIS A 301 -1.62 29.44 19.83
CA HIS A 301 -1.10 29.65 21.18
C HIS A 301 -1.02 28.36 22.02
N TYR A 302 -0.09 28.35 22.99
CA TYR A 302 0.12 27.27 23.97
C TYR A 302 -0.67 27.51 25.27
N THR A 303 -1.20 26.46 25.89
CA THR A 303 -1.71 26.50 27.27
C THR A 303 -0.97 25.51 28.17
N TYR A 304 -0.57 25.96 29.36
CA TYR A 304 0.21 25.21 30.35
C TYR A 304 -0.62 25.02 31.62
N ASP A 305 -1.31 23.89 31.75
CA ASP A 305 -2.17 23.63 32.92
C ASP A 305 -1.38 23.34 34.22
N GLN A 306 -0.05 23.18 34.14
CA GLN A 306 0.82 22.85 35.29
C GLN A 306 2.09 23.73 35.36
N GLY A 307 2.08 24.89 34.69
CA GLY A 307 3.19 25.85 34.68
C GLY A 307 4.29 25.56 33.63
N PRO A 308 5.18 26.54 33.36
CA PRO A 308 6.04 26.58 32.17
C PRO A 308 7.26 25.64 32.18
N ASN A 309 7.51 24.93 33.29
CA ASN A 309 8.67 24.04 33.45
C ASN A 309 8.34 22.54 33.34
N ASN A 310 7.08 22.19 33.02
CA ASN A 310 6.64 20.83 32.77
C ASN A 310 6.26 20.64 31.29
N PRO A 311 6.40 19.43 30.73
CA PRO A 311 5.95 19.13 29.37
C PRO A 311 4.42 19.36 29.25
N PRO A 312 3.94 19.91 28.11
CA PRO A 312 2.53 20.22 27.93
C PRO A 312 1.68 18.95 28.03
N THR A 313 0.65 18.98 28.87
CA THR A 313 -0.24 17.83 29.14
C THR A 313 -1.29 17.61 28.06
N THR A 314 -1.55 18.60 27.20
CA THR A 314 -2.47 18.49 26.07
C THR A 314 -1.99 19.41 24.93
N PHE A 315 -1.88 18.86 23.72
CA PHE A 315 -1.63 19.64 22.50
C PHE A 315 -2.91 19.59 21.66
N ILE A 316 -3.65 20.70 21.59
CA ILE A 316 -4.85 20.81 20.75
C ILE A 316 -4.42 21.43 19.42
N PHE A 317 -4.31 20.62 18.37
CA PHE A 317 -4.21 21.17 17.01
C PHE A 317 -5.57 21.71 16.59
N GLY A 318 -5.64 23.01 16.32
CA GLY A 318 -6.62 23.55 15.38
C GLY A 318 -6.35 22.99 13.98
N PRO A 319 -7.37 22.84 13.13
CA PRO A 319 -7.22 22.21 11.82
C PRO A 319 -6.37 23.09 10.91
N LEU A 320 -5.23 22.60 10.44
CA LEU A 320 -4.44 23.25 9.40
C LEU A 320 -4.97 22.79 8.02
N TYR A 321 -5.76 23.66 7.39
CA TYR A 321 -6.06 23.59 5.97
C TYR A 321 -5.06 24.41 5.16
N LEU A 322 -4.67 23.84 4.01
CA LEU A 322 -4.14 24.47 2.80
C LEU A 322 -2.73 25.09 2.85
N ALA A 323 -1.78 24.36 2.28
CA ALA A 323 -0.67 24.93 1.52
C ALA A 323 -0.20 23.97 0.40
N SER A 324 -1.12 23.47 -0.43
CA SER A 324 -0.74 22.76 -1.67
C SER A 324 -0.44 23.69 -2.85
N ASP A 325 -0.87 24.96 -2.78
CA ASP A 325 -0.90 25.82 -3.97
C ASP A 325 0.13 26.97 -3.94
N VAL A 326 0.93 27.10 -2.87
CA VAL A 326 1.86 28.24 -2.71
C VAL A 326 3.33 27.81 -2.55
N PHE A 327 3.61 26.55 -2.24
CA PHE A 327 4.97 26.04 -2.18
C PHE A 327 5.10 24.84 -3.12
N GLN A 328 6.10 24.88 -4.00
CA GLN A 328 6.58 23.71 -4.75
C GLN A 328 7.16 22.68 -3.77
N LEU A 329 6.29 22.05 -2.98
CA LEU A 329 6.68 21.00 -2.05
C LEU A 329 7.03 19.75 -2.85
N SER A 330 8.09 19.09 -2.43
CA SER A 330 8.44 17.78 -2.96
C SER A 330 7.35 16.74 -2.61
N PRO A 331 7.19 15.67 -3.40
CA PRO A 331 6.25 14.59 -3.08
C PRO A 331 6.42 14.02 -1.66
N ILE A 332 7.66 13.97 -1.15
CA ILE A 332 7.98 13.52 0.21
C ILE A 332 7.42 14.48 1.27
N GLU A 333 7.50 15.80 1.05
CA GLU A 333 6.93 16.79 1.97
C GLU A 333 5.39 16.72 1.98
N SER A 334 4.78 16.43 0.82
CA SER A 334 3.33 16.19 0.74
C SER A 334 2.88 14.91 1.47
N PHE A 335 3.71 13.85 1.44
CA PHE A 335 3.48 12.61 2.18
C PHE A 335 3.56 12.85 3.69
N ASN A 336 4.55 13.63 4.15
CA ASN A 336 4.73 13.96 5.56
C ASN A 336 3.58 14.79 6.16
N LEU A 337 2.86 15.56 5.34
CA LEU A 337 1.70 16.35 5.76
C LEU A 337 0.47 15.50 6.12
N GLN A 338 0.43 14.21 5.74
CA GLN A 338 -0.63 13.28 6.15
C GLN A 338 -0.50 12.80 7.62
N GLY A 339 0.57 13.20 8.31
CA GLY A 339 0.75 13.09 9.75
C GLY A 339 1.92 12.17 10.17
N PRO A 340 2.70 12.54 11.21
CA PRO A 340 3.87 11.79 11.70
C PRO A 340 3.53 10.52 12.50
N LEU A 341 2.26 10.10 12.55
CA LEU A 341 1.78 8.93 13.30
C LEU A 341 1.65 7.65 12.44
N LEU A 342 1.92 7.74 11.13
CA LEU A 342 1.78 6.64 10.18
C LEU A 342 3.11 5.95 9.81
N ASP A 343 4.27 6.53 10.11
CA ASP A 343 5.56 5.97 9.66
C ASP A 343 6.33 5.20 10.73
N SER A 344 5.86 5.20 11.98
CA SER A 344 6.43 4.37 13.05
C SER A 344 5.34 3.79 13.98
N HIS A 345 5.45 2.49 14.26
CA HIS A 345 4.57 1.78 15.20
C HIS A 345 5.40 1.03 16.24
N TYR A 346 5.10 1.29 17.51
CA TYR A 346 5.56 0.44 18.60
C TYR A 346 4.70 -0.83 18.65
N THR A 347 5.33 -2.00 18.67
CA THR A 347 4.67 -3.21 19.15
C THR A 347 5.12 -3.50 20.57
N TYR A 348 4.18 -3.97 21.38
CA TYR A 348 4.40 -4.35 22.77
C TYR A 348 4.06 -5.83 22.88
N ASP A 349 4.85 -6.69 22.24
CA ASP A 349 4.53 -8.12 22.14
C ASP A 349 4.52 -8.81 23.52
N GLN A 350 5.11 -8.18 24.53
CA GLN A 350 5.09 -8.60 25.94
C GLN A 350 4.02 -7.87 26.77
N GLY A 351 3.14 -7.09 26.16
CA GLY A 351 2.12 -6.28 26.81
C GLY A 351 2.54 -4.81 27.05
N PRO A 352 1.56 -3.89 27.18
CA PRO A 352 1.78 -2.43 27.11
C PRO A 352 2.60 -1.84 28.27
N ASN A 353 2.81 -2.61 29.35
CA ASN A 353 3.60 -2.20 30.50
C ASN A 353 5.08 -2.61 30.40
N ASN A 354 5.46 -3.30 29.31
CA ASN A 354 6.83 -3.71 29.05
C ASN A 354 7.48 -2.78 28.01
N PRO A 355 8.82 -2.73 27.92
CA PRO A 355 9.51 -1.96 26.88
C PRO A 355 9.01 -2.37 25.50
N PRO A 356 8.91 -1.43 24.54
CA PRO A 356 8.50 -1.75 23.18
C PRO A 356 9.46 -2.77 22.58
N THR A 357 8.90 -3.74 21.86
CA THR A 357 9.68 -4.79 21.18
C THR A 357 10.16 -4.36 19.79
N THR A 358 9.83 -3.15 19.36
CA THR A 358 10.27 -2.50 18.11
C THR A 358 10.81 -1.09 18.34
N LEU A 359 11.71 -0.63 17.46
CA LEU A 359 12.20 0.76 17.42
C LEU A 359 11.32 1.60 16.48
N PRO A 360 10.92 2.83 16.87
CA PRO A 360 10.30 3.77 15.95
C PRO A 360 11.37 4.27 14.99
N VAL A 361 11.15 4.11 13.71
CA VAL A 361 12.02 4.67 12.67
C VAL A 361 11.14 5.45 11.72
N TYR A 362 11.41 6.75 11.57
CA TYR A 362 10.70 7.59 10.63
C TYR A 362 11.11 7.23 9.21
N LEU A 363 10.39 6.30 8.58
CA LEU A 363 10.77 5.72 7.29
C LEU A 363 10.97 6.80 6.23
N ALA A 364 10.03 7.75 6.14
CA ALA A 364 10.07 8.80 5.13
C ALA A 364 11.22 9.80 5.37
N SER A 365 11.41 10.25 6.62
CA SER A 365 12.32 11.35 6.91
C SER A 365 13.77 10.93 7.15
N ASP A 366 13.98 9.68 7.59
CA ASP A 366 15.28 9.22 8.12
C ASP A 366 15.86 8.02 7.37
N VAL A 367 15.02 7.21 6.71
CA VAL A 367 15.45 5.99 6.01
C VAL A 367 15.44 6.13 4.49
N PHE A 368 14.34 6.67 3.95
CA PHE A 368 14.05 6.80 2.51
C PHE A 368 14.07 8.25 2.02
N GLN A 369 14.64 9.18 2.77
CA GLN A 369 14.56 10.62 2.51
C GLN A 369 15.20 11.09 1.21
N LEU A 370 16.04 10.26 0.57
CA LEU A 370 16.61 10.49 -0.76
C LEU A 370 16.23 9.40 -1.77
N SER A 371 15.40 8.45 -1.36
CA SER A 371 14.91 7.36 -2.20
C SER A 371 13.66 7.80 -2.99
N PRO A 372 13.38 7.16 -4.15
CA PRO A 372 12.10 7.31 -4.83
C PRO A 372 10.91 7.08 -3.89
N ILE A 373 9.85 7.86 -4.06
CA ILE A 373 8.67 7.78 -3.19
C ILE A 373 7.89 6.46 -3.40
N GLU A 374 8.03 5.86 -4.58
CA GLU A 374 7.55 4.52 -4.89
C GLU A 374 8.22 3.46 -4.00
N ASP A 375 9.53 3.57 -3.75
CA ASP A 375 10.26 2.63 -2.89
C ASP A 375 9.82 2.76 -1.43
N LEU A 376 9.56 3.98 -0.95
CA LEU A 376 8.94 4.19 0.37
C LEU A 376 7.55 3.54 0.43
N THR A 377 6.72 3.74 -0.60
CA THR A 377 5.37 3.15 -0.66
C THR A 377 5.46 1.62 -0.64
N LEU A 378 6.35 1.03 -1.44
CA LEU A 378 6.60 -0.40 -1.45
C LEU A 378 7.09 -0.90 -0.08
N ALA A 379 7.97 -0.14 0.59
CA ALA A 379 8.43 -0.46 1.93
C ALA A 379 7.28 -0.49 2.94
N THR A 380 6.35 0.48 2.90
CA THR A 380 5.17 0.48 3.79
C THR A 380 4.24 -0.73 3.58
N LEU A 381 4.26 -1.33 2.39
CA LEU A 381 3.46 -2.52 2.05
C LEU A 381 4.15 -3.84 2.43
N LEU A 382 5.47 -3.83 2.64
CA LEU A 382 6.27 -5.06 2.79
C LEU A 382 7.01 -5.18 4.12
N LEU A 383 7.33 -4.06 4.77
CA LEU A 383 8.11 -4.08 6.00
C LEU A 383 7.39 -4.85 7.10
N ARG A 384 8.16 -5.63 7.84
CA ARG A 384 7.70 -6.40 9.00
C ARG A 384 8.36 -5.86 10.26
N PRO A 385 7.68 -5.95 11.41
CA PRO A 385 8.28 -5.60 12.70
C PRO A 385 9.60 -6.35 12.91
N LEU A 386 10.66 -5.61 13.22
CA LEU A 386 11.93 -6.18 13.66
C LEU A 386 11.84 -6.52 15.15
N ARG A 387 12.06 -7.78 15.52
CA ARG A 387 12.22 -8.16 16.94
C ARG A 387 13.59 -7.74 17.44
N LEU A 388 13.61 -7.05 18.57
CA LEU A 388 14.84 -6.76 19.31
C LEU A 388 15.23 -7.95 20.18
N PHE A 389 16.50 -8.36 20.09
CA PHE A 389 17.09 -9.38 20.96
C PHE A 389 17.83 -8.71 22.11
N SER A 390 17.97 -9.41 23.24
CA SER A 390 18.73 -8.87 24.37
C SER A 390 20.23 -8.80 24.06
N ASP A 391 20.95 -7.87 24.70
CA ASP A 391 22.41 -7.78 24.57
C ASP A 391 23.11 -9.07 25.00
N GLU A 392 22.53 -9.79 25.97
CA GLU A 392 23.05 -11.09 26.42
C GLU A 392 22.89 -12.16 25.33
N ASP A 393 21.75 -12.21 24.65
CA ASP A 393 21.52 -13.15 23.54
C ASP A 393 22.42 -12.85 22.35
N LEU A 394 22.55 -11.56 22.00
CA LEU A 394 23.42 -11.12 20.92
C LEU A 394 24.89 -11.41 21.23
N SER A 395 25.37 -11.09 22.43
CA SER A 395 26.78 -11.31 22.81
C SER A 395 27.17 -12.81 22.86
N LYS A 396 26.25 -13.70 23.26
CA LYS A 396 26.48 -15.16 23.21
C LYS A 396 26.61 -15.70 21.78
N GLN A 397 25.86 -15.13 20.84
CA GLN A 397 25.81 -15.57 19.44
C GLN A 397 26.92 -14.92 18.57
N LEU A 398 27.27 -13.66 18.85
CA LEU A 398 28.24 -12.86 18.08
C LEU A 398 29.66 -12.96 18.66
N MET A 399 30.19 -14.18 18.74
CA MET A 399 31.59 -14.42 19.13
C MET A 399 32.50 -14.36 17.89
N LEU A 400 33.06 -13.19 17.61
CA LEU A 400 33.99 -12.97 16.49
C LEU A 400 35.43 -13.28 16.91
N SER A 401 36.15 -14.09 16.13
CA SER A 401 37.57 -14.39 16.35
C SER A 401 38.45 -13.71 15.30
N SER A 402 39.67 -13.32 15.67
CA SER A 402 40.63 -12.75 14.73
C SER A 402 41.01 -13.71 13.60
N GLU A 403 41.01 -15.02 13.87
CA GLU A 403 41.32 -16.07 12.89
C GLU A 403 40.23 -16.19 11.81
N ASN A 404 38.96 -16.19 12.21
CA ASN A 404 37.84 -16.35 11.26
C ASN A 404 37.37 -15.01 10.71
N TYR A 405 37.00 -14.07 11.58
CA TYR A 405 36.50 -12.76 11.15
C TYR A 405 37.61 -11.92 10.49
N GLY A 406 38.82 -11.95 11.04
CA GLY A 406 39.96 -11.18 10.53
C GLY A 406 40.62 -11.74 9.27
N SER A 407 40.32 -13.00 8.87
CA SER A 407 40.85 -13.56 7.62
C SER A 407 40.07 -13.08 6.39
N VAL A 408 38.84 -12.59 6.55
CA VAL A 408 37.99 -12.12 5.46
C VAL A 408 38.32 -10.68 5.12
N LYS A 409 38.48 -10.37 3.83
CA LYS A 409 38.63 -8.99 3.37
C LYS A 409 37.32 -8.22 3.55
N GLN A 410 37.38 -7.07 4.19
CA GLN A 410 36.23 -6.25 4.54
C GLN A 410 36.29 -4.92 3.82
N VAL A 411 35.17 -4.50 3.24
CA VAL A 411 35.02 -3.16 2.65
C VAL A 411 33.83 -2.50 3.31
N TYR A 412 34.01 -1.27 3.80
CA TYR A 412 32.93 -0.48 4.38
C TYR A 412 32.42 0.56 3.38
N ILE A 413 31.11 0.62 3.14
CA ILE A 413 30.49 1.63 2.27
C ILE A 413 29.79 2.65 3.16
N ILE A 414 30.32 3.87 3.19
CA ILE A 414 29.73 5.01 3.88
C ILE A 414 28.57 5.55 3.06
N SER A 415 27.39 5.60 3.69
CA SER A 415 26.26 6.35 3.16
C SER A 415 26.28 7.78 3.71
N LYS A 416 26.51 8.77 2.83
CA LYS A 416 26.86 10.13 3.29
C LYS A 416 25.72 10.89 3.97
N LYS A 417 24.47 10.64 3.59
CA LYS A 417 23.29 11.34 4.11
C LYS A 417 22.41 10.43 4.95
N ASP A 418 22.94 9.29 5.39
CA ASP A 418 22.30 8.40 6.35
C ASP A 418 22.03 9.15 7.67
N LYS A 419 20.75 9.14 8.08
CA LYS A 419 20.29 9.74 9.34
C LYS A 419 20.08 8.72 10.45
N VAL A 420 20.01 7.41 10.11
CA VAL A 420 19.92 6.28 11.04
C VAL A 420 21.31 5.98 11.60
N ALA A 421 22.22 5.54 10.73
CA ALA A 421 23.64 5.37 11.07
C ALA A 421 24.37 6.63 10.62
N ARG A 422 24.34 7.67 11.45
CA ARG A 422 24.98 8.96 11.12
C ARG A 422 26.46 8.81 10.84
N ARG A 423 27.01 9.72 10.04
CA ARG A 423 28.39 9.65 9.53
C ARG A 423 29.45 9.55 10.64
N ASP A 424 29.24 10.22 11.76
CA ASP A 424 30.09 10.12 12.95
C ASP A 424 30.12 8.70 13.53
N LEU A 425 28.96 8.04 13.63
CA LEU A 425 28.87 6.65 14.04
C LEU A 425 29.54 5.71 13.03
N GLN A 426 29.33 5.92 11.73
CA GLN A 426 30.00 5.14 10.67
C GLN A 426 31.52 5.26 10.76
N LEU A 427 32.05 6.48 10.91
CA LEU A 427 33.48 6.73 11.07
C LEU A 427 34.04 6.14 12.36
N TRP A 428 33.29 6.21 13.46
CA TRP A 428 33.66 5.57 14.73
C TRP A 428 33.78 4.06 14.58
N MET A 429 32.86 3.41 13.85
CA MET A 429 32.95 1.96 13.59
C MET A 429 34.17 1.60 12.74
N ILE A 430 34.47 2.40 11.71
CA ILE A 430 35.66 2.24 10.87
C ILE A 430 36.94 2.42 11.69
N GLU A 431 36.99 3.37 12.61
CA GLU A 431 38.16 3.60 13.48
C GLU A 431 38.37 2.44 14.47
N ARG A 432 37.28 1.93 15.05
CA ARG A 432 37.33 0.84 16.04
C ARG A 432 37.58 -0.54 15.42
N ASN A 433 37.17 -0.74 14.19
CA ASN A 433 37.32 -1.99 13.45
C ASN A 433 37.67 -1.69 11.98
N PRO A 434 38.96 -1.41 11.67
CA PRO A 434 39.37 -0.95 10.36
C PRO A 434 39.14 -1.99 9.25
N PRO A 435 38.35 -1.66 8.21
CA PRO A 435 38.20 -2.50 7.03
C PRO A 435 39.44 -2.38 6.11
N ASN A 436 39.54 -3.27 5.12
CA ASN A 436 40.60 -3.20 4.11
C ASN A 436 40.43 -2.03 3.14
N ASP A 437 39.19 -1.63 2.85
CA ASP A 437 38.85 -0.45 2.05
C ASP A 437 37.63 0.26 2.63
N VAL A 438 37.52 1.56 2.33
CA VAL A 438 36.34 2.38 2.61
C VAL A 438 35.93 3.10 1.33
N VAL A 439 34.65 3.05 1.01
CA VAL A 439 34.03 3.76 -0.11
C VAL A 439 32.97 4.71 0.44
N GLU A 440 32.80 5.91 -0.12
CA GLU A 440 31.72 6.84 0.28
C GLU A 440 30.80 7.10 -0.91
N ILE A 441 29.49 6.85 -0.73
CA ILE A 441 28.47 7.17 -1.73
C ILE A 441 27.80 8.49 -1.34
N LYS A 442 27.91 9.48 -2.22
CA LYS A 442 27.37 10.82 -2.00
C LYS A 442 25.88 10.86 -2.33
N GLY A 443 25.10 11.49 -1.46
CA GLY A 443 23.66 11.66 -1.68
C GLY A 443 22.86 10.36 -1.57
N SER A 444 23.39 9.34 -0.89
CA SER A 444 22.63 8.18 -0.45
C SER A 444 22.06 8.41 0.95
N ASP A 445 20.84 7.96 1.16
CA ASP A 445 20.21 7.80 2.48
C ASP A 445 20.58 6.43 3.10
N HIS A 446 19.90 6.02 4.17
CA HIS A 446 20.16 4.72 4.80
C HIS A 446 19.95 3.56 3.80
N MET A 447 18.96 3.69 2.93
CA MET A 447 18.66 2.73 1.88
C MET A 447 19.49 3.00 0.62
N VAL A 448 20.81 2.85 0.73
CA VAL A 448 21.77 3.10 -0.37
C VAL A 448 21.39 2.34 -1.65
N MET A 449 20.85 1.13 -1.51
CA MET A 449 20.39 0.30 -2.62
C MET A 449 19.14 0.83 -3.33
N MET A 450 18.39 1.77 -2.72
CA MET A 450 17.22 2.43 -3.29
C MET A 450 17.54 3.84 -3.77
N SER A 451 18.24 4.64 -2.95
CA SER A 451 18.60 6.02 -3.31
C SER A 451 19.74 6.12 -4.34
N LYS A 452 20.66 5.15 -4.35
CA LYS A 452 21.87 5.13 -5.20
C LYS A 452 22.23 3.74 -5.76
N PRO A 453 21.29 3.01 -6.41
CA PRO A 453 21.52 1.65 -6.89
C PRO A 453 22.66 1.55 -7.91
N ILE A 454 22.80 2.51 -8.83
CA ILE A 454 23.80 2.48 -9.90
C ILE A 454 25.20 2.73 -9.36
N GLU A 455 25.37 3.73 -8.49
CA GLU A 455 26.65 4.00 -7.85
C GLU A 455 27.06 2.85 -6.92
N LEU A 456 26.11 2.28 -6.17
CA LEU A 456 26.35 1.09 -5.36
C LEU A 456 26.81 -0.10 -6.22
N TRP A 457 26.11 -0.38 -7.32
CA TRP A 457 26.47 -1.43 -8.27
C TRP A 457 27.88 -1.24 -8.84
N ALA A 458 28.25 -0.01 -9.24
CA ALA A 458 29.57 0.29 -9.77
C ALA A 458 30.68 0.01 -8.73
N HIS A 459 30.47 0.41 -7.47
CA HIS A 459 31.41 0.11 -6.40
C HIS A 459 31.51 -1.38 -6.09
N LEU A 460 30.38 -2.11 -6.05
CA LEU A 460 30.37 -3.55 -5.82
C LEU A 460 31.13 -4.32 -6.91
N GLN A 461 31.03 -3.91 -8.18
CA GLN A 461 31.83 -4.50 -9.25
C GLN A 461 33.32 -4.24 -9.06
N GLY A 462 33.71 -3.01 -8.76
CA GLY A 462 35.13 -2.69 -8.51
C GLY A 462 35.70 -3.45 -7.31
N ILE A 463 34.90 -3.66 -6.27
CA ILE A 463 35.27 -4.50 -5.11
C ILE A 463 35.46 -5.96 -5.55
N ALA A 464 34.53 -6.51 -6.34
CA ALA A 464 34.65 -7.87 -6.85
C ALA A 464 35.92 -8.04 -7.70
N GLU A 465 36.18 -7.15 -8.65
CA GLU A 465 37.40 -7.19 -9.48
C GLU A 465 38.68 -7.11 -8.63
N LYS A 466 38.70 -6.27 -7.60
CA LYS A 466 39.86 -6.08 -6.73
C LYS A 466 40.15 -7.30 -5.85
N TYR A 467 39.12 -8.03 -5.41
CA TYR A 467 39.25 -9.06 -4.37
C TYR A 467 38.94 -10.48 -4.84
N SER A 468 38.40 -10.71 -6.04
CA SER A 468 38.02 -12.04 -6.53
C SER A 468 39.13 -12.82 -7.26
N TYR A 469 40.27 -12.20 -7.59
CA TYR A 469 41.40 -12.92 -8.20
C TYR A 469 42.44 -13.33 -7.15
N PRO A 470 42.79 -14.62 -7.05
CA PRO A 470 44.01 -15.02 -6.34
C PRO A 470 45.20 -14.49 -7.13
N ILE A 471 46.10 -13.78 -6.45
CA ILE A 471 47.48 -13.67 -6.93
C ILE A 471 48.04 -15.10 -6.83
N PHE A 472 48.23 -15.74 -7.99
CA PHE A 472 48.77 -17.10 -8.13
C PHE A 472 50.13 -17.28 -7.47
#